data_AF-A0A914J075-F1
#
_entry.id   AF-A0A914J075-F1
#
_cell.length_a   1.000
_cell.length_b   1.000
_cell.length_c   1.000
_cell.angle_alpha   90.00
_cell.angle_beta   90.00
_cell.angle_gamma   90.00
#
_symmetry.space_group_name_H-M   'P 1'
#
loop_
_entity.id
_entity.type
_entity.pdbx_description
1 polymer ?
#
loop_
_entity_poly.entity_id
_entity_poly.type
_entity_poly.pdbx_seq_one_letter_code
_entity_poly.pdbx_strand_id
1 'polypeptide(L)'
;GDKIFNNKNPEAFKDLVKDLVNVAEKNLHGSRSLMSEISKELRPALLASGFKTDFLIKMLRKNKFNLFQERIQKPHPIASWQLWWRKTRHVF
;
A
#
# COMPACT_ATOMS: atom_id res chain seq x y z
N GLY A 1 11.07 17.58 -15.71
CA GLY A 1 10.84 17.89 -14.29
C GLY A 1 9.47 18.48 -14.02
N ASP A 2 9.01 19.49 -14.77
CA ASP A 2 8.04 20.46 -14.25
C ASP A 2 6.55 20.22 -14.51
N LYS A 3 6.18 19.15 -15.24
CA LYS A 3 4.77 18.90 -15.59
C LYS A 3 3.97 18.23 -14.45
N ILE A 4 4.64 17.51 -13.54
CA ILE A 4 3.99 16.74 -12.47
C ILE A 4 3.58 17.65 -11.30
N PHE A 5 4.37 18.68 -11.00
CA PHE A 5 4.13 19.56 -9.85
C PHE A 5 3.08 20.65 -10.09
N ASN A 6 2.81 21.02 -11.35
CA ASN A 6 1.85 22.08 -11.68
C ASN A 6 0.40 21.60 -11.89
N ASN A 7 0.10 20.31 -11.64
CA ASN A 7 -1.24 19.73 -11.81
C ASN A 7 -1.94 20.09 -13.14
N LYS A 8 -1.17 20.28 -14.22
CA LYS A 8 -1.69 20.74 -15.53
C LYS A 8 -2.52 19.68 -16.25
N ASN A 9 -2.46 18.42 -15.80
CA ASN A 9 -3.32 17.34 -16.25
C ASN A 9 -3.59 16.34 -15.09
N PRO A 10 -4.58 16.64 -14.23
CA PRO A 10 -4.87 15.82 -13.04
C PRO A 10 -5.31 14.40 -13.39
N GLU A 11 -5.96 14.19 -14.53
CA GLU A 11 -6.43 12.86 -14.94
C GLU A 11 -5.27 11.98 -15.41
N ALA A 12 -4.37 12.49 -16.25
CA ALA A 12 -3.17 11.73 -16.64
C ALA A 12 -2.28 11.34 -15.45
N PHE A 13 -2.24 12.17 -14.41
CA PHE A 13 -1.53 11.84 -13.18
C PHE A 13 -2.26 10.76 -12.36
N LYS A 14 -3.59 10.80 -12.28
CA LYS A 14 -4.37 9.72 -11.66
C LYS A 14 -4.19 8.39 -12.38
N ASP A 15 -4.12 8.40 -13.71
CA ASP A 15 -3.88 7.20 -14.51
C ASP A 15 -2.48 6.63 -14.22
N LEU A 16 -1.44 7.48 -14.16
CA LEU A 16 -0.11 7.05 -13.73
C LEU A 16 -0.12 6.43 -12.32
N VAL A 17 -0.81 7.07 -11.37
CA VAL A 17 -0.94 6.56 -10.00
C VAL A 17 -1.67 5.22 -9.98
N LYS A 18 -2.69 5.05 -10.82
CA LYS A 18 -3.42 3.79 -10.97
C LYS A 18 -2.53 2.67 -11.50
N ASP A 19 -1.69 2.96 -12.50
CA ASP A 19 -0.73 1.99 -13.03
C ASP A 19 0.29 1.56 -11.96
N LEU A 20 0.81 2.50 -11.18
CA LEU A 20 1.69 2.21 -10.05
C LEU A 20 1.00 1.35 -8.99
N VAL A 21 -0.26 1.64 -8.66
CA VAL A 21 -1.06 0.82 -7.74
C VAL A 21 -1.22 -0.61 -8.26
N ASN A 22 -1.51 -0.79 -9.54
CA ASN A 22 -1.66 -2.11 -10.15
C ASN A 22 -0.36 -2.92 -10.07
N VAL A 23 0.80 -2.31 -10.35
CA VAL A 23 2.11 -2.96 -10.23
C VAL A 23 2.39 -3.34 -8.77
N ALA A 24 2.13 -2.45 -7.82
CA ALA A 24 2.32 -2.70 -6.41
C ALA A 24 1.44 -3.86 -5.90
N GLU A 25 0.16 -3.89 -6.29
CA GLU A 25 -0.76 -4.98 -5.98
C GLU A 25 -0.29 -6.31 -6.55
N LYS A 26 0.14 -6.33 -7.82
CA LYS A 26 0.66 -7.54 -8.46
C LYS A 26 1.87 -8.10 -7.70
N ASN A 27 2.82 -7.23 -7.34
CA ASN A 27 4.01 -7.64 -6.60
C ASN A 27 3.70 -8.09 -5.18
N LEU A 28 2.81 -7.39 -4.46
CA LEU A 28 2.36 -7.80 -3.13
C LEU A 28 1.67 -9.16 -3.18
N HIS A 29 0.75 -9.35 -4.13
CA HIS A 29 0.05 -10.63 -4.30
C HIS A 29 1.03 -11.75 -4.65
N GLY A 30 1.94 -11.52 -5.60
CA GLY A 30 2.98 -12.49 -5.97
C GLY A 30 3.91 -12.83 -4.80
N SER A 31 4.31 -11.86 -3.98
CA SER A 31 5.13 -12.15 -2.79
C SER A 31 4.39 -13.01 -1.76
N ARG A 32 3.07 -12.81 -1.63
CA ARG A 32 2.22 -13.53 -0.69
C ARG A 32 1.82 -14.92 -1.18
N SER A 33 1.76 -15.14 -2.49
CA SER A 33 1.54 -16.49 -3.03
C SER A 33 2.72 -17.42 -2.74
N LEU A 34 3.92 -16.88 -2.56
CA LEU A 34 5.12 -17.63 -2.16
C LEU A 34 5.20 -17.85 -0.63
N MET A 35 4.20 -17.44 0.15
CA MET A 35 4.25 -17.52 1.61
C MET A 35 4.34 -18.96 2.15
N SER A 36 3.87 -19.94 1.39
CA SER A 36 4.04 -21.36 1.70
C SER A 36 5.49 -21.83 1.65
N GLU A 37 6.34 -21.17 0.85
CA GLU A 37 7.76 -21.49 0.67
C GLU A 37 8.63 -20.88 1.78
N ILE A 38 8.07 -19.98 2.60
CA ILE A 38 8.75 -19.30 3.69
C ILE A 38 8.46 -20.00 5.01
N SER A 39 9.50 -20.12 5.85
CA SER A 39 9.39 -20.66 7.21
C SER A 39 8.35 -19.88 8.02
N LYS A 40 7.56 -20.57 8.85
CA LYS A 40 6.40 -19.97 9.54
C LYS A 40 6.78 -18.77 10.40
N GLU A 41 8.00 -18.79 10.94
CA GLU A 41 8.57 -17.77 11.83
C GLU A 41 8.85 -16.46 11.08
N LEU A 42 9.11 -16.51 9.77
CA LEU A 42 9.44 -15.37 8.93
C LEU A 42 8.23 -14.75 8.21
N ARG A 43 7.11 -15.48 8.12
CA ARG A 43 5.87 -14.98 7.49
C ARG A 43 5.36 -13.65 8.07
N PRO A 44 5.41 -13.40 9.39
CA PRO A 44 5.01 -12.11 9.95
C PRO A 44 5.85 -10.95 9.42
N ALA A 45 7.16 -11.15 9.21
CA ALA A 45 8.04 -10.13 8.67
C ALA A 45 7.72 -9.81 7.20
N LEU A 46 7.43 -10.84 6.40
CA LEU A 46 6.94 -10.67 5.03
C LEU A 46 5.62 -9.89 4.98
N LEU A 47 4.66 -10.20 5.87
CA LEU A 47 3.40 -9.48 5.93
C LEU A 47 3.58 -8.02 6.38
N ALA A 48 4.48 -7.79 7.34
CA ALA A 48 4.78 -6.46 7.85
C ALA A 48 5.45 -5.56 6.80
N SER A 49 6.32 -6.10 5.94
CA SER A 49 6.98 -5.29 4.89
C SER A 49 5.99 -4.70 3.88
N GLY A 50 4.88 -5.39 3.60
CA GLY A 50 3.82 -4.93 2.69
C GLY A 50 2.78 -4.01 3.33
N PHE A 51 2.74 -3.89 4.65
CA PHE A 51 1.63 -3.26 5.38
C PHE A 51 1.39 -1.79 5.00
N LYS A 52 2.46 -1.00 4.90
CA LYS A 52 2.36 0.41 4.49
C LYS A 52 1.82 0.54 3.06
N THR A 53 2.29 -0.33 2.17
CA THR A 53 1.86 -0.35 0.77
C THR A 53 0.40 -0.76 0.65
N ASP A 54 -0.08 -1.75 1.41
CA ASP A 54 -1.51 -2.11 1.45
C ASP A 54 -2.38 -0.91 1.86
N PHE A 55 -1.96 -0.18 2.90
CA PHE A 55 -2.68 1.00 3.35
C PHE A 55 -2.73 2.08 2.26
N LEU A 56 -1.60 2.37 1.63
CA LEU A 56 -1.52 3.37 0.57
C LEU A 56 -2.41 2.99 -0.61
N ILE A 57 -2.38 1.74 -1.06
CA ILE A 57 -3.26 1.21 -2.10
C ILE A 57 -4.74 1.41 -1.71
N LYS A 58 -5.12 1.02 -0.50
CA LYS A 58 -6.49 1.19 0.01
C LYS A 58 -6.93 2.65 0.01
N MET A 59 -6.06 3.55 0.46
CA MET A 59 -6.33 4.99 0.50
C MET A 59 -6.41 5.59 -0.90
N LEU A 60 -5.56 5.17 -1.82
CA LEU A 60 -5.57 5.65 -3.21
C LEU A 60 -6.85 5.21 -3.94
N ARG A 61 -7.27 3.94 -3.79
CA ARG A 61 -8.55 3.46 -4.34
C ARG A 61 -9.74 4.24 -3.79
N LYS A 62 -9.78 4.47 -2.47
CA LYS A 62 -10.87 5.24 -1.83
C LYS A 62 -10.96 6.68 -2.34
N ASN A 63 -9.84 7.27 -2.75
CA ASN A 63 -9.75 8.66 -3.19
C ASN A 63 -9.57 8.80 -4.71
N LYS A 64 -10.01 7.80 -5.49
CA LYS A 64 -9.97 7.81 -6.97
C LYS A 64 -8.57 8.12 -7.52
N PHE A 65 -7.55 7.53 -6.91
CA PHE A 65 -6.14 7.67 -7.28
C PHE A 65 -5.59 9.12 -7.20
N ASN A 66 -6.26 10.00 -6.47
CA ASN A 66 -5.76 11.36 -6.23
C ASN A 66 -4.71 11.38 -5.11
N LEU A 67 -3.44 11.29 -5.50
CA LEU A 67 -2.29 11.29 -4.58
C LEU A 67 -2.10 12.63 -3.84
N PHE A 68 -2.61 13.74 -4.37
CA PHE A 68 -2.48 15.08 -3.77
C PHE A 68 -3.48 15.36 -2.66
N GLN A 69 -4.39 14.42 -2.36
CA GLN A 69 -5.23 14.58 -1.19
C GLN A 69 -4.39 14.55 0.09
N GLU A 70 -4.56 15.58 0.91
CA GLU A 70 -3.91 15.78 2.20
C GLU A 70 -4.05 14.56 3.14
N ARG A 71 -5.12 13.77 2.98
CA ARG A 71 -5.38 12.54 3.75
C ARG A 71 -4.44 11.37 3.42
N ILE A 72 -3.85 11.35 2.23
CA ILE A 72 -2.88 10.33 1.80
C ILE A 72 -1.46 10.69 2.27
N GLN A 73 -1.22 11.98 2.49
CA GLN A 73 0.06 12.52 2.96
C GLN A 73 0.22 12.42 4.49
N LYS A 74 -0.86 12.21 5.24
CA LYS A 74 -0.81 12.04 6.70
C LYS A 74 -0.33 10.62 7.05
N PRO A 75 0.69 10.47 7.93
CA PRO A 75 1.16 9.16 8.37
C PRO A 75 0.01 8.37 9.01
N HIS A 76 -0.10 7.08 8.70
CA HIS A 76 -1.17 6.19 9.17
C HIS A 76 -1.22 6.20 10.71
N PRO A 77 -2.21 6.86 11.33
CA PRO A 77 -2.15 7.15 12.77
C PRO A 77 -2.29 5.91 13.65
N ILE A 78 -2.71 4.78 13.07
CA ILE A 78 -3.04 3.52 13.75
C ILE A 78 -2.23 2.31 13.23
N ALA A 79 -1.17 2.53 12.44
CA ALA A 79 -0.43 1.45 11.77
C ALA A 79 0.23 0.50 12.77
N SER A 80 0.93 1.07 13.76
CA SER A 80 1.59 0.30 14.81
C SER A 80 0.60 -0.47 15.68
N TRP A 81 -0.59 0.10 15.92
CA TRP A 81 -1.63 -0.51 16.73
C TRP A 81 -2.36 -1.65 15.98
N GLN A 82 -2.60 -1.51 14.67
CA GLN A 82 -3.17 -2.59 13.85
C GLN A 82 -2.21 -3.76 13.67
N LEU A 83 -0.90 -3.50 13.49
CA LEU A 83 0.12 -4.53 13.45
C LEU A 83 0.21 -5.29 14.79
N TRP A 84 0.14 -4.56 15.91
CA TRP A 84 0.11 -5.14 17.24
C TRP A 84 -1.14 -6.02 17.48
N TRP A 85 -2.33 -5.56 17.05
CA TRP A 85 -3.60 -6.29 17.20
C TRP A 85 -3.71 -7.55 16.32
N ARG A 86 -3.04 -7.57 15.15
CA ARG A 86 -2.99 -8.77 14.30
C ARG A 86 -2.06 -9.84 14.87
N LYS A 87 -0.94 -9.43 15.48
CA LYS A 87 -0.01 -10.34 16.18
C LYS A 87 -0.69 -11.08 17.34
N THR A 88 -1.58 -10.43 18.08
CA THR A 88 -2.23 -11.00 19.28
C THR A 88 -3.36 -11.99 19.00
N ARG A 89 -3.91 -12.03 17.78
CA ARG A 89 -5.03 -12.92 17.44
C ARG A 89 -4.66 -14.20 16.69
N HIS A 90 -3.37 -14.43 16.37
CA HIS A 90 -2.94 -15.55 15.52
C HIS A 90 -3.75 -15.67 14.20
N VAL A 91 -4.35 -14.58 13.74
CA VAL A 91 -5.00 -14.50 12.42
C VAL A 91 -3.91 -14.09 11.46
N PHE A 92 -3.13 -15.08 11.03
CA PHE A 92 -2.19 -14.99 9.93
C PHE A 92 -2.80 -15.66 8.71
#